data_AF-A0A2M8N8I5-F1
#
_entry.id   AF-A0A2M8N8I5-F1
#
_cell.length_a   1.000
_cell.length_b   1.000
_cell.length_c   1.000
_cell.angle_alpha   90.00
_cell.angle_beta   90.00
_cell.angle_gamma   90.00
#
_symmetry.space_group_name_H-M   'P 1'
#
loop_
_entity.id
_entity.type
_entity.pdbx_description
1 polymer ?
#
loop_
_entity_poly.entity_id
_entity_poly.type
_entity_poly.pdbx_seq_one_letter_code
_entity_poly.pdbx_strand_id
1 'polypeptide(L)'
;MLKKLAKLEPAPPWSYLNALTAFIGMVIAVMLIGATVALTLFGDETPSTLIVGWSIGMLLTVIFVMGSYSRRDDWVAAMRIAPTRARLPIIGLFAFGMAVLFDLIGWLIVNEQTLSSAELIRYATSETDITVFGWLIAAVFLLILQPIGEELVLRGVMYPSMRAALGAWLGFAAVAAFHALFHFAVYTPPGDNQTILIWYGLLLPFLDGLLLTGIRAYTGSTRAAIIAHVGINIFILIKAITFAM
;
A
#
# COMPACT_ATOMS: atom_id res chain seq x y z
N MET A 1 -14.13 1.07 21.89
CA MET A 1 -13.23 1.10 20.71
C MET A 1 -13.82 1.86 19.53
N LEU A 2 -15.06 1.58 19.10
CA LEU A 2 -15.75 2.28 18.01
C LEU A 2 -15.80 3.81 18.15
N LYS A 3 -15.96 4.34 19.38
CA LYS A 3 -15.93 5.79 19.65
C LYS A 3 -14.64 6.49 19.18
N LYS A 4 -13.49 5.79 19.22
CA LYS A 4 -12.21 6.34 18.71
C LYS A 4 -12.20 6.40 17.19
N LEU A 5 -12.70 5.35 16.54
CA LEU A 5 -12.79 5.28 15.07
C LEU A 5 -13.78 6.28 14.49
N ALA A 6 -14.86 6.59 15.22
CA ALA A 6 -15.86 7.57 14.79
C ALA A 6 -15.43 9.03 14.98
N LYS A 7 -14.39 9.30 15.78
CA LYS A 7 -13.94 10.67 16.08
C LYS A 7 -13.37 11.33 14.82
N LEU A 8 -13.91 12.48 14.45
CA LEU A 8 -13.36 13.30 13.35
C LEU A 8 -12.14 14.08 13.83
N GLU A 9 -11.16 14.19 12.94
CA GLU A 9 -10.01 15.08 13.09
C GLU A 9 -10.34 16.45 12.48
N PRO A 10 -9.63 17.53 12.86
CA PRO A 10 -9.75 18.81 12.16
C PRO A 10 -9.50 18.65 10.66
N ALA A 11 -10.21 19.44 9.85
CA ALA A 11 -9.99 19.44 8.41
C ALA A 11 -8.54 19.85 8.08
N PRO A 12 -7.87 19.16 7.15
CA PRO A 12 -6.52 19.52 6.77
C PRO A 12 -6.50 20.81 5.93
N PRO A 13 -5.34 21.47 5.76
CA PRO A 13 -5.19 22.69 4.96
C PRO A 13 -5.26 22.42 3.43
N TRP A 14 -5.78 21.26 3.02
CA TRP A 14 -6.00 20.90 1.62
C TRP A 14 -7.39 20.29 1.43
N SER A 15 -7.98 20.56 0.27
CA SER A 15 -9.27 20.00 -0.11
C SER A 15 -9.17 18.52 -0.46
N TYR A 16 -10.32 17.85 -0.53
CA TYR A 16 -10.40 16.48 -1.03
C TYR A 16 -9.95 16.36 -2.50
N LEU A 17 -10.10 17.43 -3.31
CA LEU A 17 -9.61 17.47 -4.68
C LEU A 17 -8.09 17.40 -4.75
N ASN A 18 -7.38 18.14 -3.88
CA ASN A 18 -5.92 18.05 -3.80
C ASN A 18 -5.46 16.65 -3.39
N ALA A 19 -6.21 16.02 -2.49
CA ALA A 19 -5.94 14.65 -2.07
C ALA A 19 -6.15 13.64 -3.21
N LEU A 20 -7.20 13.83 -4.03
CA LEU A 20 -7.42 13.02 -5.23
C LEU A 20 -6.31 13.25 -6.27
N THR A 21 -5.83 14.48 -6.45
CA THR A 21 -4.65 14.76 -7.29
C THR A 21 -3.41 14.03 -6.80
N ALA A 22 -3.19 13.93 -5.49
CA ALA A 22 -2.07 13.16 -4.94
C ALA A 22 -2.20 11.66 -5.24
N PHE A 23 -3.42 11.12 -5.15
CA PHE A 23 -3.70 9.73 -5.54
C PHE A 23 -3.44 9.47 -7.02
N ILE A 24 -3.99 10.31 -7.90
CA ILE A 24 -3.78 10.22 -9.35
C ILE A 24 -2.29 10.37 -9.68
N GLY A 25 -1.60 11.30 -9.01
CA GLY A 25 -0.16 11.50 -9.14
C GLY A 25 0.63 10.25 -8.77
N MET A 26 0.26 9.55 -7.69
CA MET A 26 0.86 8.26 -7.31
C MET A 26 0.64 7.19 -8.38
N VAL A 27 -0.59 7.04 -8.88
CA VAL A 27 -0.89 6.10 -9.98
C VAL A 27 -0.04 6.39 -11.21
N ILE A 28 0.02 7.66 -11.65
CA ILE A 28 0.82 8.08 -12.81
C ILE A 28 2.32 7.84 -12.58
N ALA A 29 2.81 8.20 -11.39
CA ALA A 29 4.23 8.03 -11.06
C ALA A 29 4.65 6.56 -11.12
N VAL A 30 3.80 5.65 -10.65
CA VAL A 30 4.11 4.21 -10.60
C VAL A 30 3.87 3.52 -11.94
N MET A 31 2.69 3.72 -12.56
CA MET A 31 2.33 3.01 -13.80
C MET A 31 2.99 3.57 -15.05
N LEU A 32 3.15 4.89 -15.15
CA LEU A 32 3.62 5.53 -16.38
C LEU A 32 5.08 5.91 -16.25
N ILE A 33 5.43 6.76 -15.28
CA ILE A 33 6.78 7.31 -15.18
C ILE A 33 7.78 6.22 -14.78
N GLY A 34 7.51 5.51 -13.68
CA GLY A 34 8.37 4.45 -13.17
C GLY A 34 8.60 3.33 -14.19
N ALA A 35 7.52 2.80 -14.77
CA ALA A 35 7.59 1.77 -15.79
C ALA A 35 8.36 2.23 -17.04
N THR A 36 8.11 3.44 -17.53
CA THR A 36 8.81 3.98 -18.71
C THR A 36 10.31 4.14 -18.43
N VAL A 37 10.68 4.67 -17.26
CA VAL A 37 12.09 4.84 -16.88
C VAL A 37 12.80 3.49 -16.78
N ALA A 38 12.18 2.51 -16.11
CA ALA A 38 12.77 1.18 -15.97
C ALA A 38 12.96 0.51 -17.35
N LEU A 39 11.92 0.51 -18.20
CA LEU A 39 12.01 -0.06 -19.54
C LEU A 39 13.08 0.64 -20.40
N THR A 40 13.20 1.97 -20.28
CA THR A 40 14.22 2.74 -21.02
C THR A 40 15.65 2.41 -20.56
N LEU A 41 15.84 2.15 -19.26
CA LEU A 41 17.17 1.87 -18.69
C LEU A 41 17.63 0.43 -18.91
N PHE A 42 16.71 -0.54 -18.82
CA PHE A 42 17.06 -1.97 -18.83
C PHE A 42 16.70 -2.67 -20.15
N GLY A 43 15.75 -2.14 -20.91
CA GLY A 43 15.37 -2.68 -22.23
C GLY A 43 14.64 -4.03 -22.19
N ASP A 44 14.22 -4.49 -21.01
CA ASP A 44 13.53 -5.77 -20.81
C ASP A 44 12.31 -5.63 -19.89
N GLU A 45 11.44 -6.65 -19.90
CA GLU A 45 10.24 -6.73 -19.05
C GLU A 45 10.39 -7.83 -17.98
N THR A 46 11.57 -7.92 -17.38
CA THR A 46 11.80 -8.90 -16.30
C THR A 46 11.00 -8.54 -15.04
N PRO A 47 10.69 -9.51 -14.16
CA PRO A 47 10.03 -9.22 -12.88
C PRO A 47 10.81 -8.18 -12.07
N SER A 48 12.15 -8.25 -12.07
CA SER A 48 12.99 -7.28 -11.37
C SER A 48 12.90 -5.87 -11.95
N THR A 49 12.90 -5.73 -13.28
CA THR A 49 12.74 -4.43 -13.95
C THR A 49 11.39 -3.78 -13.60
N LEU A 50 10.32 -4.58 -13.49
CA LEU A 50 9.01 -4.08 -13.06
C LEU A 50 9.05 -3.51 -11.64
N ILE A 51 9.63 -4.23 -10.67
CA ILE A 51 9.78 -3.75 -9.29
C ILE A 51 10.66 -2.50 -9.23
N VAL A 52 11.72 -2.40 -10.05
CA VAL A 52 12.52 -1.17 -10.14
C VAL A 52 11.67 -0.01 -10.62
N GLY A 53 10.83 -0.22 -11.64
CA GLY A 53 9.89 0.79 -12.11
C GLY A 53 8.94 1.26 -11.02
N TRP A 54 8.31 0.32 -10.29
CA TRP A 54 7.44 0.67 -9.17
C TRP A 54 8.17 1.37 -8.03
N SER A 55 9.42 0.98 -7.76
CA SER A 55 10.28 1.63 -6.77
C SER A 55 10.57 3.09 -7.12
N ILE A 56 10.90 3.37 -8.38
CA ILE A 56 11.09 4.74 -8.89
C ILE A 56 9.81 5.54 -8.73
N GLY A 57 8.67 4.99 -9.15
CA GLY A 57 7.37 5.65 -9.03
C GLY A 57 6.97 5.96 -7.58
N MET A 58 7.22 5.04 -6.66
CA MET A 58 6.98 5.26 -5.23
C MET A 58 7.93 6.32 -4.65
N LEU A 59 9.21 6.30 -5.03
CA LEU A 59 10.14 7.34 -4.62
C LEU A 59 9.69 8.73 -5.12
N LEU A 60 9.26 8.84 -6.38
CA LEU A 60 8.70 10.07 -6.93
C LEU A 60 7.43 10.50 -6.19
N THR A 61 6.57 9.54 -5.80
CA THR A 61 5.39 9.81 -4.98
C THR A 61 5.77 10.41 -3.63
N VAL A 62 6.76 9.83 -2.94
CA VAL A 62 7.29 10.38 -1.68
C VAL A 62 7.82 11.80 -1.88
N ILE A 63 8.65 12.02 -2.90
CA ILE A 63 9.20 13.35 -3.22
C ILE A 63 8.09 14.35 -3.51
N PHE A 64 7.08 13.97 -4.29
CA PHE A 64 5.92 14.81 -4.60
C PHE A 64 5.14 15.18 -3.34
N VAL A 65 4.77 14.21 -2.50
CA VAL A 65 4.02 14.49 -1.28
C VAL A 65 4.83 15.40 -0.36
N MET A 66 6.10 15.09 -0.15
CA MET A 66 6.97 15.92 0.68
C MET A 66 7.12 17.33 0.08
N GLY A 67 7.34 17.49 -1.22
CA GLY A 67 7.50 18.80 -1.87
C GLY A 67 6.22 19.65 -1.90
N SER A 68 5.04 19.02 -2.06
CA SER A 68 3.76 19.71 -2.23
C SER A 68 3.02 19.98 -0.92
N TYR A 69 3.23 19.15 0.11
CA TYR A 69 2.50 19.26 1.38
C TYR A 69 3.37 19.77 2.53
N SER A 70 4.69 19.54 2.54
CA SER A 70 5.54 19.99 3.66
C SER A 70 5.66 21.51 3.81
N ARG A 71 5.27 22.25 2.76
CA ARG A 71 5.28 23.71 2.75
C ARG A 71 3.98 24.35 3.27
N ARG A 72 2.96 23.53 3.58
CA ARG A 72 1.68 24.02 4.11
C ARG A 72 1.75 24.12 5.64
N ASP A 73 1.03 25.08 6.19
CA ASP A 73 0.91 25.23 7.64
C ASP A 73 0.33 23.95 8.26
N ASP A 74 0.84 23.56 9.42
CA ASP A 74 0.38 22.40 10.20
C ASP A 74 0.33 21.04 9.45
N TRP A 75 1.06 20.89 8.33
CA TRP A 75 1.04 19.66 7.54
C TRP A 75 1.41 18.41 8.37
N VAL A 76 2.37 18.55 9.30
CA VAL A 76 2.79 17.45 10.19
C VAL A 76 1.64 16.98 11.07
N ALA A 77 0.84 17.92 11.58
CA ALA A 77 -0.31 17.64 12.43
C ALA A 77 -1.47 17.05 11.61
N ALA A 78 -1.75 17.62 10.44
CA ALA A 78 -2.78 17.14 9.52
C ALA A 78 -2.50 15.72 9.02
N MET A 79 -1.27 15.44 8.59
CA MET A 79 -0.85 14.10 8.17
C MET A 79 -0.61 13.15 9.34
N ARG A 80 -0.59 13.63 10.60
CA ARG A 80 -0.22 12.85 11.79
C ARG A 80 1.09 12.06 11.63
N ILE A 81 2.10 12.71 11.06
CA ILE A 81 3.40 12.10 10.77
C ILE A 81 4.46 12.40 11.84
N ALA A 82 4.11 13.14 12.90
CA ALA A 82 4.97 13.31 14.06
C ALA A 82 5.28 11.96 14.77
N PRO A 83 6.34 11.89 15.59
CA PRO A 83 6.57 10.75 16.47
C PRO A 83 5.32 10.39 17.29
N THR A 84 5.05 9.09 17.43
CA THR A 84 3.85 8.57 18.10
C THR A 84 4.23 7.79 19.35
N ARG A 85 3.32 7.76 20.33
CA ARG A 85 3.42 6.89 21.52
C ARG A 85 2.90 5.48 21.26
N ALA A 86 2.36 5.23 20.06
CA ALA A 86 1.90 3.91 19.67
C ALA A 86 3.07 2.91 19.65
N ARG A 87 2.83 1.68 20.09
CA ARG A 87 3.83 0.62 20.14
C ARG A 87 4.04 0.04 18.73
N LEU A 88 4.84 0.73 17.91
CA LEU A 88 5.05 0.41 16.50
C LEU A 88 5.40 -1.06 16.24
N PRO A 89 6.33 -1.72 16.98
CA PRO A 89 6.64 -3.13 16.75
C PRO A 89 5.44 -4.07 16.95
N ILE A 90 4.60 -3.79 17.95
CA ILE A 90 3.39 -4.58 18.22
C ILE A 90 2.37 -4.38 17.11
N ILE A 91 2.26 -3.17 16.57
CA ILE A 91 1.37 -2.88 15.44
C ILE A 91 1.83 -3.61 14.18
N GLY A 92 3.13 -3.63 13.89
CA GLY A 92 3.69 -4.39 12.78
C GLY A 92 3.41 -5.89 12.93
N LEU A 93 3.65 -6.46 14.12
CA LEU A 93 3.36 -7.87 14.40
C LEU A 93 1.86 -8.20 14.30
N PHE A 94 1.00 -7.30 14.79
CA PHE A 94 -0.44 -7.45 14.65
C PHE A 94 -0.86 -7.46 13.18
N ALA A 95 -0.35 -6.51 12.38
CA ALA A 95 -0.67 -6.44 10.96
C ALA A 95 -0.13 -7.65 10.17
N PHE A 96 1.06 -8.16 10.52
CA PHE A 96 1.58 -9.43 10.02
C PHE A 96 0.61 -10.58 10.31
N GLY A 97 0.15 -10.72 11.56
CA GLY A 97 -0.82 -11.77 11.92
C GLY A 97 -2.16 -11.63 11.20
N MET A 98 -2.62 -10.40 10.97
CA MET A 98 -3.82 -10.15 10.17
C MET A 98 -3.63 -10.51 8.70
N ALA A 99 -2.45 -10.25 8.11
CA ALA A 99 -2.13 -10.65 6.75
C ALA A 99 -2.14 -12.18 6.60
N VAL A 100 -1.57 -12.92 7.55
CA VAL A 100 -1.68 -14.39 7.61
C VAL A 100 -3.15 -14.83 7.65
N LEU A 101 -3.97 -14.19 8.50
CA LEU A 101 -5.39 -14.52 8.60
C LEU A 101 -6.14 -14.27 7.29
N PHE A 102 -5.93 -13.11 6.64
CA PHE A 102 -6.57 -12.78 5.37
C PHE A 102 -6.14 -13.74 4.26
N ASP A 103 -4.86 -14.14 4.26
CA ASP A 103 -4.35 -15.12 3.30
C ASP A 103 -4.93 -16.51 3.51
N LEU A 104 -5.10 -16.97 4.77
CA LEU A 104 -5.77 -18.24 5.07
C LEU A 104 -7.24 -18.24 4.63
N ILE A 105 -7.94 -17.11 4.79
CA ILE A 105 -9.30 -16.95 4.25
C ILE A 105 -9.27 -17.02 2.72
N GLY A 106 -8.30 -16.34 2.10
CA GLY A 106 -8.09 -16.37 0.66
C GLY A 106 -7.83 -17.77 0.13
N TRP A 107 -6.97 -18.52 0.80
CA TRP A 107 -6.63 -19.91 0.49
C TRP A 107 -7.89 -20.78 0.41
N LEU A 108 -8.82 -20.66 1.36
CA LEU A 108 -10.11 -21.36 1.31
C LEU A 108 -10.99 -20.92 0.15
N ILE A 109 -11.00 -19.62 -0.18
CA ILE A 109 -11.83 -19.05 -1.26
C ILE A 109 -11.33 -19.46 -2.65
N VAL A 110 -10.01 -19.58 -2.83
CA VAL A 110 -9.41 -19.94 -4.12
C VAL A 110 -9.13 -21.44 -4.26
N ASN A 111 -9.85 -22.28 -3.50
CA ASN A 111 -9.73 -23.74 -3.52
C ASN A 111 -8.31 -24.23 -3.22
N GLU A 112 -7.77 -23.78 -2.10
CA GLU A 112 -6.50 -24.25 -1.53
C GLU A 112 -5.24 -23.95 -2.37
N GLN A 113 -5.35 -22.97 -3.28
CA GLN A 113 -4.21 -22.52 -4.08
C GLN A 113 -3.32 -21.55 -3.29
N THR A 114 -2.03 -21.86 -3.19
CA THR A 114 -1.02 -20.96 -2.61
C THR A 114 -0.57 -19.96 -3.68
N LEU A 115 -1.20 -18.78 -3.69
CA LEU A 115 -0.86 -17.70 -4.62
C LEU A 115 -0.01 -16.63 -3.94
N SER A 116 0.99 -16.10 -4.66
CA SER A 116 1.72 -14.91 -4.22
C SER A 116 0.84 -13.66 -4.33
N SER A 117 1.20 -12.60 -3.60
CA SER A 117 0.53 -11.30 -3.75
C SER A 117 0.73 -10.73 -5.16
N ALA A 118 -0.12 -9.79 -5.57
CA ALA A 118 -0.06 -9.18 -6.90
C ALA A 118 1.29 -8.49 -7.17
N GLU A 119 1.94 -7.95 -6.14
CA GLU A 119 3.25 -7.31 -6.27
C GLU A 119 4.36 -8.31 -6.63
N LEU A 120 4.30 -9.54 -6.12
CA LEU A 120 5.34 -10.55 -6.33
C LEU A 120 4.89 -11.72 -7.21
N ILE A 121 3.72 -11.66 -7.83
CA ILE A 121 3.21 -12.77 -8.61
C ILE A 121 4.16 -13.17 -9.74
N ARG A 122 4.75 -12.18 -10.43
CA ARG A 122 5.74 -12.44 -11.51
C ARG A 122 7.06 -13.00 -11.01
N TYR A 123 7.39 -12.83 -9.72
CA TYR A 123 8.53 -13.51 -9.11
C TYR A 123 8.19 -14.98 -8.87
N ALA A 124 6.98 -15.28 -8.41
CA ALA A 124 6.54 -16.65 -8.12
C ALA A 124 6.24 -17.47 -9.38
N THR A 125 5.86 -16.84 -10.49
CA THR A 125 5.55 -17.52 -11.77
C THR A 125 6.65 -17.38 -12.81
N SER A 126 7.83 -16.88 -12.45
CA SER A 126 8.93 -16.71 -13.41
C SER A 126 9.48 -18.08 -13.82
N GLU A 127 9.71 -18.27 -15.12
CA GLU A 127 10.42 -19.47 -15.63
C GLU A 127 11.94 -19.40 -15.38
N THR A 128 12.44 -18.22 -15.02
CA THR A 128 13.85 -17.98 -14.72
C THR A 128 14.05 -17.70 -13.24
N ASP A 129 15.10 -18.29 -12.66
CA ASP A 129 15.44 -18.04 -11.26
C ASP A 129 15.67 -16.54 -11.00
N ILE A 130 14.96 -16.02 -10.00
CA ILE A 130 15.15 -14.66 -9.53
C ILE A 130 16.48 -14.57 -8.78
N THR A 131 17.36 -13.69 -9.25
CA THR A 131 18.65 -13.46 -8.60
C THR A 131 18.48 -12.91 -7.18
N VAL A 132 19.50 -13.12 -6.32
CA VAL A 132 19.56 -12.52 -4.97
C VAL A 132 19.36 -11.01 -5.02
N PHE A 133 19.93 -10.34 -6.03
CA PHE A 133 19.77 -8.90 -6.22
C PHE A 133 18.30 -8.52 -6.53
N GLY A 134 17.60 -9.32 -7.33
CA GLY A 134 16.17 -9.14 -7.60
C GLY A 134 15.31 -9.22 -6.34
N TRP A 135 15.61 -10.16 -5.44
CA TRP A 135 14.95 -10.26 -4.13
C TRP A 135 15.29 -9.11 -3.20
N LEU A 136 16.53 -8.61 -3.21
CA LEU A 136 16.92 -7.43 -2.43
C LEU A 136 16.14 -6.18 -2.88
N ILE A 137 15.97 -5.97 -4.18
CA ILE A 137 15.16 -4.87 -4.71
C ILE A 137 13.70 -5.03 -4.29
N ALA A 138 13.13 -6.23 -4.40
CA ALA A 138 11.78 -6.53 -3.94
C ALA A 138 11.60 -6.21 -2.44
N ALA A 139 12.57 -6.56 -1.60
CA ALA A 139 12.55 -6.23 -0.18
C ALA A 139 12.61 -4.72 0.07
N VAL A 140 13.46 -3.97 -0.64
CA VAL A 140 13.51 -2.50 -0.53
C VAL A 140 12.19 -1.86 -0.94
N PHE A 141 11.59 -2.35 -2.03
CA PHE A 141 10.29 -1.88 -2.48
C PHE A 141 9.20 -2.14 -1.43
N LEU A 142 9.00 -3.40 -1.05
CA LEU A 142 7.94 -3.85 -0.16
C LEU A 142 8.10 -3.35 1.27
N LEU A 143 9.31 -3.19 1.79
CA LEU A 143 9.53 -2.86 3.20
C LEU A 143 9.80 -1.37 3.44
N ILE A 144 10.07 -0.60 2.38
CA ILE A 144 10.43 0.82 2.51
C ILE A 144 9.60 1.68 1.57
N LEU A 145 9.78 1.54 0.26
CA LEU A 145 9.25 2.51 -0.70
C LEU A 145 7.72 2.43 -0.81
N GLN A 146 7.16 1.23 -0.94
CA GLN A 146 5.73 1.02 -1.05
C GLN A 146 4.98 1.44 0.23
N PRO A 147 5.36 0.98 1.45
CA PRO A 147 4.71 1.43 2.68
C PRO A 147 4.79 2.94 2.91
N ILE A 148 5.94 3.56 2.62
CA ILE A 148 6.07 5.01 2.83
C ILE A 148 5.27 5.77 1.79
N GLY A 149 5.42 5.44 0.50
CA GLY A 149 4.73 6.13 -0.61
C GLY A 149 3.21 6.03 -0.49
N GLU A 150 2.68 4.83 -0.36
CA GLU A 150 1.25 4.59 -0.28
C GLU A 150 0.63 5.23 0.97
N GLU A 151 1.23 5.02 2.15
CA GLU A 151 0.63 5.52 3.39
C GLU A 151 0.74 7.04 3.53
N LEU A 152 1.76 7.68 2.95
CA LEU A 152 1.81 9.14 2.86
C LEU A 152 0.62 9.68 2.07
N VAL A 153 0.29 9.08 0.92
CA VAL A 153 -0.84 9.52 0.09
C VAL A 153 -2.17 9.14 0.75
N LEU A 154 -2.37 7.86 1.05
CA LEU A 154 -3.66 7.34 1.49
C LEU A 154 -3.99 7.74 2.93
N ARG A 155 -3.07 7.52 3.88
CA ARG A 155 -3.32 7.73 5.34
C ARG A 155 -2.84 9.10 5.81
N GLY A 156 -1.87 9.69 5.13
CA GLY A 156 -1.38 11.04 5.38
C GLY A 156 -2.23 12.12 4.72
N VAL A 157 -2.42 12.06 3.39
CA VAL A 157 -3.10 13.12 2.62
C VAL A 157 -4.61 12.86 2.49
N MET A 158 -5.01 11.70 1.96
CA MET A 158 -6.42 11.43 1.63
C MET A 158 -7.29 11.23 2.85
N TYR A 159 -6.84 10.44 3.81
CA TYR A 159 -7.62 10.11 4.99
C TYR A 159 -8.20 11.32 5.75
N PRO A 160 -7.43 12.35 6.14
CA PRO A 160 -8.01 13.50 6.82
C PRO A 160 -8.98 14.29 5.93
N SER A 161 -8.69 14.44 4.63
CA SER A 161 -9.59 15.17 3.71
C SER A 161 -10.90 14.44 3.45
N MET A 162 -10.84 13.12 3.22
CA MET A 162 -12.03 12.32 2.95
C MET A 162 -12.93 12.23 4.17
N ARG A 163 -12.36 12.13 5.38
CA ARG A 163 -13.16 12.15 6.61
C ARG A 163 -13.77 13.52 6.92
N ALA A 164 -13.09 14.61 6.57
CA ALA A 164 -13.64 15.95 6.69
C ALA A 164 -14.79 16.17 5.69
N ALA A 165 -14.68 15.65 4.46
CA ALA A 165 -15.68 15.85 3.41
C ALA A 165 -16.89 14.90 3.51
N LEU A 166 -16.66 13.62 3.82
CA LEU A 166 -17.66 12.55 3.75
C LEU A 166 -18.11 12.06 5.14
N GLY A 167 -17.50 12.58 6.21
CA GLY A 167 -17.74 12.12 7.57
C GLY A 167 -16.95 10.86 7.95
N ALA A 168 -17.21 10.37 9.16
CA ALA A 168 -16.34 9.42 9.83
C ALA A 168 -16.21 8.07 9.11
N TRP A 169 -17.34 7.46 8.75
CA TRP A 169 -17.39 6.10 8.22
C TRP A 169 -17.23 6.05 6.71
N LEU A 170 -17.89 6.95 5.97
CA LEU A 170 -17.78 6.98 4.53
C LEU A 170 -16.37 7.42 4.09
N GLY A 171 -15.78 8.42 4.75
CA GLY A 171 -14.40 8.81 4.48
C GLY A 171 -13.39 7.70 4.84
N PHE A 172 -13.65 6.93 5.90
CA PHE A 172 -12.86 5.75 6.25
C PHE A 172 -12.91 4.67 5.17
N ALA A 173 -14.12 4.29 4.75
CA ALA A 173 -14.31 3.25 3.74
C ALA A 173 -13.79 3.69 2.36
N ALA A 174 -13.94 4.97 2.01
CA ALA A 174 -13.44 5.53 0.76
C ALA A 174 -11.92 5.36 0.63
N VAL A 175 -11.15 5.63 1.69
CA VAL A 175 -9.68 5.49 1.66
C VAL A 175 -9.27 4.03 1.49
N ALA A 176 -9.96 3.09 2.13
CA ALA A 176 -9.74 1.66 1.92
C ALA A 176 -10.07 1.24 0.47
N ALA A 177 -11.15 1.78 -0.10
CA ALA A 177 -11.51 1.53 -1.50
C ALA A 177 -10.46 2.11 -2.48
N PHE A 178 -9.90 3.29 -2.21
CA PHE A 178 -8.82 3.86 -3.01
C PHE A 178 -7.53 3.02 -2.92
N HIS A 179 -7.22 2.45 -1.76
CA HIS A 179 -6.12 1.50 -1.63
C HIS A 179 -6.34 0.27 -2.52
N ALA A 180 -7.54 -0.32 -2.48
CA ALA A 180 -7.88 -1.46 -3.33
C ALA A 180 -7.85 -1.12 -4.82
N LEU A 181 -8.37 0.05 -5.20
CA LEU A 181 -8.35 0.55 -6.58
C LEU A 181 -6.91 0.76 -7.07
N PHE A 182 -6.03 1.28 -6.21
CA PHE A 182 -4.61 1.43 -6.54
C PHE A 182 -3.97 0.08 -6.84
N HIS A 183 -4.16 -0.90 -5.95
CA HIS A 183 -3.63 -2.24 -6.13
C HIS A 183 -4.16 -2.89 -7.42
N PHE A 184 -5.47 -2.80 -7.67
CA PHE A 184 -6.08 -3.31 -8.90
C PHE A 184 -5.51 -2.67 -10.17
N ALA A 185 -5.26 -1.36 -10.14
CA ALA A 185 -4.75 -0.63 -11.30
C ALA A 185 -3.27 -0.87 -11.55
N VAL A 186 -2.46 -0.98 -10.50
CA VAL A 186 -1.00 -0.99 -10.59
C VAL A 186 -0.42 -2.41 -10.60
N TYR A 187 -0.95 -3.30 -9.76
CA TYR A 187 -0.44 -4.64 -9.59
C TYR A 187 -1.35 -5.62 -10.31
N THR A 188 -0.85 -6.22 -11.40
CA THR A 188 -1.63 -7.17 -12.20
C THR A 188 -2.08 -8.36 -11.33
N PRO A 189 -3.39 -8.58 -11.14
CA PRO A 189 -3.85 -9.70 -10.32
C PRO A 189 -3.60 -11.05 -11.03
N PRO A 190 -3.47 -12.15 -10.28
CA PRO A 190 -3.19 -13.46 -10.86
C PRO A 190 -4.35 -14.04 -11.69
N GLY A 191 -4.01 -14.58 -12.86
CA GLY A 191 -4.79 -15.56 -13.63
C GLY A 191 -6.07 -15.08 -14.31
N ASP A 192 -6.61 -15.95 -15.19
CA ASP A 192 -7.87 -15.71 -15.91
C ASP A 192 -9.11 -16.12 -15.07
N ASN A 193 -8.90 -16.66 -13.87
CA ASN A 193 -9.99 -17.07 -12.99
C ASN A 193 -10.58 -15.86 -12.27
N GLN A 194 -11.84 -15.57 -12.58
CA GLN A 194 -12.59 -14.44 -12.01
C GLN A 194 -12.58 -14.42 -10.46
N THR A 195 -12.60 -15.58 -9.80
CA THR A 195 -12.58 -15.65 -8.32
C THR A 195 -11.24 -15.16 -7.77
N ILE A 196 -10.14 -15.58 -8.40
CA ILE A 196 -8.79 -15.16 -8.02
C ILE A 196 -8.61 -13.66 -8.28
N LEU A 197 -9.05 -13.20 -9.46
CA LEU A 197 -9.00 -11.78 -9.85
C LEU A 197 -9.74 -10.89 -8.84
N ILE A 198 -10.97 -11.25 -8.46
CA ILE A 198 -11.76 -10.46 -7.51
C ILE A 198 -11.14 -10.51 -6.11
N TRP A 199 -10.69 -11.69 -5.66
CA TRP A 199 -10.14 -11.82 -4.32
C TRP A 199 -8.79 -11.10 -4.18
N TYR A 200 -7.79 -11.49 -4.97
CA TYR A 200 -6.43 -10.96 -4.86
C TYR A 200 -6.26 -9.57 -5.50
N GLY A 201 -7.08 -9.22 -6.49
CA GLY A 201 -7.03 -7.91 -7.14
C GLY A 201 -7.83 -6.82 -6.44
N LEU A 202 -8.86 -7.16 -5.66
CA LEU A 202 -9.77 -6.16 -5.08
C LEU A 202 -10.08 -6.39 -3.60
N LEU A 203 -10.60 -7.57 -3.23
CA LEU A 203 -11.12 -7.79 -1.88
C LEU A 203 -10.01 -7.85 -0.82
N LEU A 204 -8.92 -8.56 -1.10
CA LEU A 204 -7.77 -8.64 -0.19
C LEU A 204 -7.12 -7.25 0.01
N PRO A 205 -6.75 -6.51 -1.05
CA PRO A 205 -6.31 -5.12 -0.92
C PRO A 205 -7.32 -4.23 -0.20
N PHE A 206 -8.63 -4.45 -0.37
CA PHE A 206 -9.63 -3.70 0.38
C PHE A 206 -9.61 -4.02 1.89
N LEU A 207 -9.43 -5.29 2.27
CA LEU A 207 -9.30 -5.70 3.68
C LEU A 207 -8.02 -5.12 4.32
N ASP A 208 -6.89 -5.16 3.61
CA ASP A 208 -5.65 -4.49 4.03
C ASP A 208 -5.87 -2.98 4.14
N GLY A 209 -6.59 -2.42 3.15
CA GLY A 209 -7.08 -1.05 3.11
C GLY A 209 -7.83 -0.66 4.39
N LEU A 210 -8.77 -1.49 4.83
CA LEU A 210 -9.56 -1.29 6.04
C LEU A 210 -8.70 -1.41 7.29
N LEU A 211 -7.79 -2.40 7.35
CA LEU A 211 -6.89 -2.63 8.48
C LEU A 211 -5.96 -1.42 8.71
N LEU A 212 -5.26 -0.98 7.67
CA LEU A 212 -4.32 0.14 7.72
C LEU A 212 -5.03 1.45 8.07
N THR A 213 -6.20 1.69 7.48
CA THR A 213 -7.04 2.85 7.80
C THR A 213 -7.59 2.78 9.24
N GLY A 214 -7.93 1.57 9.71
CA GLY A 214 -8.28 1.27 11.10
C GLY A 214 -7.18 1.63 12.08
N ILE A 215 -5.94 1.22 11.78
CA ILE A 215 -4.76 1.53 12.59
C ILE A 215 -4.51 3.03 12.60
N ARG A 216 -4.58 3.71 11.44
CA ARG A 216 -4.44 5.17 11.34
C ARG A 216 -5.50 5.90 12.18
N ALA A 217 -6.76 5.45 12.11
CA ALA A 217 -7.88 6.03 12.86
C ALA A 217 -7.73 5.81 14.38
N TYR A 218 -7.31 4.62 14.78
CA TYR A 218 -7.22 4.24 16.19
C TYR A 218 -6.02 4.88 16.89
N THR A 219 -4.88 4.94 16.21
CA THR A 219 -3.62 5.46 16.76
C THR A 219 -3.45 6.97 16.55
N GLY A 220 -4.16 7.54 15.57
CA GLY A 220 -3.95 8.92 15.17
C GLY A 220 -2.55 9.15 14.59
N SER A 221 -1.96 8.16 13.90
CA SER A 221 -0.59 8.23 13.39
C SER A 221 -0.44 7.55 12.02
N THR A 222 0.10 8.28 11.04
CA THR A 222 0.43 7.72 9.72
C THR A 222 1.67 6.83 9.80
N ARG A 223 2.60 7.11 10.71
CA ARG A 223 3.74 6.20 10.98
C ARG A 223 3.28 4.82 11.45
N ALA A 224 2.23 4.76 12.26
CA ALA A 224 1.66 3.48 12.69
C ALA A 224 1.09 2.68 11.51
N ALA A 225 0.45 3.36 10.54
CA ALA A 225 -0.03 2.72 9.32
C ALA A 225 1.12 2.26 8.41
N ILE A 226 2.19 3.05 8.27
CA ILE A 226 3.43 2.64 7.56
C ILE A 226 3.97 1.34 8.17
N ILE A 227 4.14 1.27 9.49
CA ILE A 227 4.68 0.08 10.14
C ILE A 227 3.72 -1.11 10.06
N ALA A 228 2.42 -0.88 10.08
CA ALA A 228 1.43 -1.93 9.82
C ALA A 228 1.57 -2.48 8.40
N HIS A 229 1.70 -1.61 7.40
CA HIS A 229 1.88 -1.98 6.01
C HIS A 229 3.19 -2.76 5.81
N VAL A 230 4.29 -2.33 6.45
CA VAL A 230 5.53 -3.13 6.52
C VAL A 230 5.27 -4.53 7.10
N GLY A 231 4.47 -4.66 8.16
CA GLY A 231 4.10 -5.95 8.75
C GLY A 231 3.37 -6.88 7.76
N ILE A 232 2.42 -6.34 6.99
CA ILE A 232 1.74 -7.07 5.91
C ILE A 232 2.77 -7.51 4.85
N ASN A 233 3.64 -6.60 4.43
CA ASN A 233 4.61 -6.85 3.37
C ASN A 233 5.72 -7.82 3.76
N ILE A 234 6.07 -7.92 5.05
CA ILE A 234 6.97 -8.96 5.55
C ILE A 234 6.35 -10.34 5.34
N PHE A 235 5.04 -10.51 5.62
CA PHE A 235 4.36 -11.77 5.37
C PHE A 235 4.35 -12.11 3.87
N ILE A 236 3.98 -11.14 3.03
CA ILE A 236 3.98 -11.30 1.56
C ILE A 236 5.36 -11.74 1.05
N LEU A 237 6.42 -11.08 1.51
CA LEU A 237 7.79 -11.40 1.10
C LEU A 237 8.22 -12.80 1.57
N ILE A 238 7.97 -13.15 2.84
CA ILE A 238 8.29 -14.48 3.37
C ILE A 238 7.54 -15.56 2.60
N LYS A 239 6.25 -15.35 2.34
CA LYS A 239 5.43 -16.28 1.56
C LYS A 239 6.01 -16.46 0.16
N ALA A 240 6.29 -15.37 -0.55
CA ALA A 240 6.85 -15.44 -1.90
C ALA A 240 8.19 -16.18 -1.91
N ILE A 241 9.11 -15.85 -1.00
CA ILE A 241 10.41 -16.54 -0.88
C ILE A 241 10.23 -18.04 -0.58
N THR A 242 9.28 -18.40 0.29
CA THR A 242 9.07 -19.79 0.71
C THR A 242 8.47 -20.67 -0.39
N PHE A 243 7.66 -20.08 -1.29
CA PHE A 243 6.92 -20.83 -2.31
C PHE A 243 7.36 -20.55 -3.75
N ALA A 244 8.26 -19.60 -3.99
CA ALA A 244 8.88 -19.34 -5.29
C ALA A 244 10.26 -20.00 -5.45
N MET A 245 10.85 -20.51 -4.35
CA MET A 245 12.02 -21.41 -4.35
C MET A 245 11.57 -22.86 -4.25
#